data_AF-A0A4Q7P0P2-F1
#
_entry.id   AF-A0A4Q7P0P2-F1
#
_cell.length_a   1.000
_cell.length_b   1.000
_cell.length_c   1.000
_cell.angle_alpha   90.00
_cell.angle_beta   90.00
_cell.angle_gamma   90.00
#
_symmetry.space_group_name_H-M   'P 1'
#
loop_
_entity.id
_entity.type
_entity.pdbx_description
1 polymer ?
#
loop_
_entity_poly.entity_id
_entity_poly.type
_entity_poly.pdbx_seq_one_letter_code
_entity_poly.pdbx_strand_id
1 'polypeptide(L)'
;MKTLLTIFICLVSLSSNSIQLNTTKPNLNVLLGEWKLDMSPQDSTDANFAYMKITVVENNSFEGEFYRKGVNIKNAKINAQLGIIYGALLSGDGSGTYHTTFYYEDGILHGTTHAIDRNFLSVWKASKVN
;
A
#
# COMPACT_ATOMS: atom_id res chain seq x y z
N MET A 1 10.20 -56.81 -29.57
CA MET A 1 10.96 -55.79 -28.80
C MET A 1 10.84 -54.46 -29.53
N LYS A 2 10.04 -53.49 -29.05
CA LYS A 2 10.12 -52.03 -29.32
C LYS A 2 8.82 -51.26 -29.02
N THR A 3 7.66 -51.93 -28.97
CA THR A 3 6.35 -51.26 -28.81
C THR A 3 5.80 -51.21 -27.38
N LEU A 4 6.44 -51.87 -26.40
CA LEU A 4 6.02 -51.82 -24.99
C LEU A 4 6.74 -50.76 -24.14
N LEU A 5 7.72 -50.04 -24.70
CA LEU A 5 8.59 -49.13 -23.92
C LEU A 5 8.14 -47.65 -23.95
N THR A 6 7.10 -47.32 -24.71
CA THR A 6 6.77 -45.89 -24.97
C THR A 6 5.68 -45.34 -24.05
N ILE A 7 4.92 -46.17 -23.33
CA ILE A 7 3.80 -45.70 -22.47
C ILE A 7 4.25 -45.37 -21.04
N PHE A 8 5.42 -45.81 -20.61
CA PHE A 8 5.89 -45.58 -19.23
C PHE A 8 6.54 -44.20 -19.00
N ILE A 9 6.83 -43.44 -20.06
CA ILE A 9 7.60 -42.18 -19.94
C ILE A 9 6.71 -40.93 -19.83
N CYS A 10 5.41 -41.01 -20.13
CA CYS A 10 4.50 -39.85 -20.00
C CYS A 10 3.81 -39.70 -18.64
N LEU A 11 3.92 -40.67 -17.72
CA LEU A 11 3.21 -40.61 -16.43
C LEU A 11 3.97 -39.89 -15.30
N VAL A 12 5.23 -39.51 -15.47
CA VAL A 12 6.08 -39.03 -14.36
C VAL A 12 6.26 -37.50 -14.34
N SER A 13 5.72 -36.75 -15.32
CA SER A 13 5.98 -35.31 -15.43
C SER A 13 4.90 -34.41 -14.82
N LEU A 14 3.82 -34.96 -14.26
CA LEU A 14 2.82 -34.20 -13.52
C LEU A 14 3.18 -34.15 -12.03
N SER A 15 4.43 -33.83 -11.72
CA SER A 15 4.75 -33.25 -10.42
C SER A 15 4.12 -31.86 -10.39
N SER A 16 2.87 -31.84 -9.92
CA SER A 16 2.18 -30.63 -9.49
C SER A 16 3.12 -29.95 -8.50
N ASN A 17 3.86 -28.95 -8.95
CA ASN A 17 4.43 -27.97 -8.05
C ASN A 17 3.22 -27.29 -7.43
N SER A 18 2.77 -27.83 -6.29
CA SER A 18 1.93 -27.09 -5.38
C SER A 18 2.78 -25.88 -4.98
N ILE A 19 2.59 -24.77 -5.71
CA ILE A 19 3.05 -23.47 -5.26
C ILE A 19 2.32 -23.28 -3.95
N GLN A 20 3.02 -23.59 -2.87
CA GLN A 20 2.59 -23.28 -1.54
C GLN A 20 2.69 -21.76 -1.49
N LEU A 21 1.60 -21.10 -1.86
CA LEU A 21 1.36 -19.70 -1.55
C LEU A 21 1.38 -19.64 -0.03
N ASN A 22 2.59 -19.49 0.52
CA ASN A 22 2.78 -19.06 1.88
C ASN A 22 2.24 -17.64 1.90
N THR A 23 0.93 -17.52 2.10
CA THR A 23 0.25 -16.27 2.41
C THR A 23 0.66 -15.86 3.82
N THR A 24 1.96 -15.67 4.03
CA THR A 24 2.47 -15.03 5.23
C THR A 24 1.84 -13.65 5.21
N LYS A 25 0.95 -13.40 6.19
CA LYS A 25 0.28 -12.11 6.31
C LYS A 25 1.35 -11.01 6.26
N PRO A 26 1.20 -9.99 5.39
CA PRO A 26 2.16 -8.91 5.31
C PRO A 26 2.43 -8.27 6.67
N ASN A 27 3.69 -8.00 6.97
CA ASN A 27 4.07 -7.31 8.20
C ASN A 27 3.61 -5.86 8.15
N LEU A 28 2.56 -5.52 8.91
CA LEU A 28 2.00 -4.17 8.90
C LEU A 28 2.95 -3.10 9.48
N ASN A 29 3.94 -3.50 10.27
CA ASN A 29 4.90 -2.57 10.87
C ASN A 29 5.79 -1.89 9.83
N VAL A 30 5.80 -2.34 8.57
CA VAL A 30 6.47 -1.62 7.47
C VAL A 30 5.95 -0.20 7.32
N LEU A 31 4.68 0.06 7.69
CA LEU A 31 4.04 1.37 7.64
C LEU A 31 4.56 2.36 8.69
N LEU A 32 5.10 1.89 9.82
CA LEU A 32 5.57 2.77 10.90
C LEU A 32 6.71 3.68 10.43
N GLY A 33 6.67 4.95 10.83
CA GLY A 33 7.71 5.94 10.56
C GLY A 33 7.21 7.16 9.80
N GLU A 34 8.17 7.89 9.24
CA GLU A 34 7.91 9.12 8.49
C GLU A 34 7.98 8.84 7.00
N TRP A 35 7.07 9.46 6.26
CA TRP A 35 6.90 9.31 4.82
C TRP A 35 6.85 10.68 4.19
N LYS A 36 7.70 10.91 3.19
CA LYS A 36 7.69 12.09 2.34
C LYS A 36 6.76 11.80 1.17
N LEU A 37 5.65 12.53 1.08
CA LEU A 37 4.73 12.47 -0.05
C LEU A 37 5.24 13.35 -1.17
N ASP A 38 5.28 12.82 -2.38
CA ASP A 38 5.48 13.50 -3.63
C ASP A 38 4.16 13.53 -4.40
N MET A 39 3.61 14.74 -4.54
CA MET A 39 2.33 15.00 -5.20
C MET A 39 2.55 15.59 -6.60
N SER A 40 3.69 15.29 -7.22
CA SER A 40 4.08 15.77 -8.55
C SER A 40 3.91 14.62 -9.55
N PRO A 41 2.68 14.27 -9.96
CA PRO A 41 2.44 13.01 -10.66
C PRO A 41 3.11 12.91 -12.03
N GLN A 42 3.43 14.04 -12.69
CA GLN A 42 4.07 14.05 -14.01
C GLN A 42 5.14 15.13 -14.24
N ASP A 43 5.25 16.13 -13.37
CA ASP A 43 6.30 17.15 -13.46
C ASP A 43 7.30 16.96 -12.32
N SER A 44 8.41 16.29 -12.61
CA SER A 44 9.47 16.08 -11.61
C SER A 44 10.21 17.37 -11.23
N THR A 45 9.92 18.50 -11.88
CA THR A 45 10.44 19.82 -11.51
C THR A 45 9.53 20.57 -10.55
N ASP A 46 8.28 20.11 -10.38
CA ASP A 46 7.39 20.60 -9.33
C ASP A 46 7.86 20.09 -7.96
N ALA A 47 7.97 20.99 -6.99
CA ALA A 47 8.42 20.69 -5.65
C ALA A 47 7.22 20.58 -4.69
N ASN A 48 6.22 19.80 -5.08
CA ASN A 48 4.98 19.67 -4.33
C ASN A 48 5.03 18.48 -3.37
N PHE A 49 5.59 18.73 -2.18
CA PHE A 49 5.77 17.71 -1.15
C PHE A 49 4.85 17.90 0.05
N ALA A 50 4.42 16.79 0.62
CA ALA A 50 3.69 16.73 1.87
C ALA A 50 4.30 15.68 2.81
N TYR A 51 3.73 15.55 4.00
CA TYR A 51 4.27 14.69 5.05
C TYR A 51 3.21 13.72 5.55
N MET A 52 3.64 12.52 5.91
CA MET A 52 2.85 11.59 6.72
C MET A 52 3.72 10.96 7.80
N LYS A 53 3.19 10.88 9.01
CA LYS A 53 3.77 10.14 10.13
C LYS A 53 2.82 9.03 10.52
N ILE A 54 3.33 7.81 10.67
CA ILE A 54 2.58 6.71 11.26
C ILE A 54 3.32 6.28 12.53
N THR A 55 2.69 6.47 13.68
CA THR A 55 3.30 6.22 15.00
C THR A 55 2.80 4.93 15.64
N VAL A 56 1.59 4.49 15.27
CA VAL A 56 0.97 3.27 15.80
C VAL A 56 0.41 2.47 14.63
N VAL A 57 0.59 1.15 14.68
CA VAL A 57 -0.06 0.19 13.79
C VAL A 57 -0.57 -0.97 14.65
N GLU A 58 -1.88 -1.10 14.75
CA GLU A 58 -2.52 -2.14 15.56
C GLU A 58 -3.91 -2.48 15.02
N ASN A 59 -4.38 -3.71 15.23
CA ASN A 59 -5.76 -4.12 14.95
C ASN A 59 -6.29 -3.74 13.55
N ASN A 60 -5.44 -3.88 12.52
CA ASN A 60 -5.75 -3.48 11.13
C ASN A 60 -6.15 -1.98 11.02
N SER A 61 -5.51 -1.13 11.82
CA SER A 61 -5.66 0.32 11.85
C SER A 61 -4.28 0.96 12.10
N PHE A 62 -4.21 2.28 12.00
CA PHE A 62 -3.00 3.05 12.28
C PHE A 62 -3.33 4.46 12.78
N GLU A 63 -2.38 5.07 13.47
CA GLU A 63 -2.48 6.44 13.97
C GLU A 63 -1.27 7.26 13.55
N GLY A 64 -1.46 8.58 13.54
CA GLY A 64 -0.40 9.55 13.27
C GLY A 64 -0.94 10.81 12.61
N GLU A 65 -0.14 11.40 11.73
CA GLU A 65 -0.41 12.69 11.09
C GLU A 65 -0.33 12.56 9.57
N PHE A 66 -1.16 13.32 8.86
CA PHE A 66 -1.22 13.30 7.39
C PHE A 66 -1.22 14.71 6.82
N TYR A 67 -0.58 14.87 5.65
CA TYR A 67 -0.38 16.10 4.90
C TYR A 67 0.60 17.08 5.55
N ARG A 68 0.41 17.41 6.83
CA ARG A 68 1.29 18.29 7.62
C ARG A 68 1.20 17.99 9.11
N LYS A 69 2.19 18.45 9.88
CA LYS A 69 2.18 18.36 11.34
C LYS A 69 0.93 19.01 11.93
N GLY A 70 0.35 18.36 12.93
CA GLY A 70 -0.87 18.75 13.65
C GLY A 70 -2.18 18.28 13.01
N VAL A 71 -2.14 17.69 11.81
CA VAL A 71 -3.34 17.16 11.13
C VAL A 71 -3.43 15.65 11.38
N ASN A 72 -4.21 15.28 12.39
CA ASN A 72 -4.34 13.88 12.81
C ASN A 72 -5.07 13.02 11.78
N ILE A 73 -4.57 11.80 11.63
CA ILE A 73 -5.25 10.69 10.95
C ILE A 73 -6.48 10.29 11.77
N LYS A 74 -7.59 10.02 11.08
CA LYS A 74 -8.87 9.61 11.66
C LYS A 74 -9.42 8.41 10.91
N ASN A 75 -10.14 7.54 11.62
CA ASN A 75 -10.87 6.40 11.04
C ASN A 75 -10.02 5.51 10.12
N ALA A 76 -8.75 5.34 10.44
CA ALA A 76 -7.83 4.55 9.64
C ALA A 76 -8.26 3.07 9.57
N LYS A 77 -7.97 2.44 8.44
CA LYS A 77 -8.20 1.02 8.18
C LYS A 77 -7.07 0.45 7.32
N ILE A 78 -6.70 -0.78 7.60
CA ILE A 78 -5.73 -1.56 6.85
C ILE A 78 -6.42 -2.83 6.33
N ASN A 79 -6.17 -3.18 5.08
CA ASN A 79 -6.54 -4.47 4.51
C ASN A 79 -5.30 -5.09 3.85
N ALA A 80 -4.99 -6.35 4.19
CA ALA A 80 -3.83 -7.07 3.65
C ALA A 80 -4.21 -8.45 3.06
N GLN A 81 -5.48 -8.67 2.73
CA GLN A 81 -6.01 -9.98 2.33
C GLN A 81 -5.43 -10.52 1.02
N LEU A 82 -4.92 -9.63 0.16
CA LEU A 82 -4.35 -9.98 -1.15
C LEU A 82 -2.81 -10.07 -1.13
N GLY A 83 -2.19 -10.08 0.05
CA GLY A 83 -0.71 -10.05 0.17
C GLY A 83 -0.10 -8.66 -0.05
N ILE A 84 -0.90 -7.68 -0.46
CA ILE A 84 -0.53 -6.25 -0.55
C ILE A 84 -1.21 -5.51 0.60
N ILE A 85 -0.49 -4.61 1.27
CA ILE A 85 -1.05 -3.77 2.33
C ILE A 85 -1.74 -2.57 1.70
N TYR A 86 -3.06 -2.49 1.86
CA TYR A 86 -3.87 -1.33 1.53
C TYR A 86 -4.22 -0.56 2.80
N GLY A 87 -4.20 0.76 2.71
CA GLY A 87 -4.62 1.67 3.78
C GLY A 87 -5.71 2.62 3.30
N ALA A 88 -6.60 3.00 4.20
CA ALA A 88 -7.53 4.11 4.03
C ALA A 88 -7.56 4.95 5.30
N LEU A 89 -7.69 6.26 5.16
CA LEU A 89 -7.79 7.20 6.29
C LEU A 89 -8.63 8.42 5.93
N LEU A 90 -9.12 9.09 6.98
CA LEU A 90 -9.63 10.45 6.91
C LEU A 90 -8.63 11.41 7.56
N SER A 91 -8.57 12.63 7.07
CA SER A 91 -7.89 13.74 7.72
C SER A 91 -8.65 15.04 7.48
N GLY A 92 -8.30 16.12 8.16
CA GLY A 92 -8.97 17.39 7.96
C GLY A 92 -8.34 18.49 8.79
N ASP A 93 -8.29 19.70 8.22
CA ASP A 93 -7.62 20.86 8.78
C ASP A 93 -8.57 22.04 9.03
N GLY A 94 -9.86 21.75 9.20
CA GLY A 94 -10.92 22.74 9.35
C GLY A 94 -11.50 23.24 8.03
N SER A 95 -10.83 23.02 6.89
CA SER A 95 -11.36 23.37 5.57
C SER A 95 -12.26 22.29 4.93
N GLY A 96 -12.28 21.09 5.52
CA GLY A 96 -13.07 19.95 5.07
C GLY A 96 -12.42 18.62 5.44
N THR A 97 -13.10 17.54 5.07
CA THR A 97 -12.57 16.18 5.23
C THR A 97 -11.87 15.76 3.94
N TYR A 98 -10.65 15.25 4.09
CA TYR A 98 -9.93 14.57 3.02
C TYR A 98 -10.07 13.06 3.20
N HIS A 99 -10.31 12.38 2.09
CA HIS A 99 -10.38 10.93 2.00
C HIS A 99 -9.12 10.45 1.30
N THR A 100 -8.35 9.61 1.97
CA THR A 100 -7.07 9.12 1.46
C THR A 100 -7.05 7.61 1.41
N THR A 101 -6.56 7.06 0.31
CA THR A 101 -6.26 5.63 0.17
C THR A 101 -4.83 5.44 -0.32
N PHE A 102 -4.21 4.33 0.04
CA PHE A 102 -2.91 3.94 -0.49
C PHE A 102 -2.71 2.42 -0.51
N TYR A 103 -1.70 1.98 -1.22
CA TYR A 103 -1.14 0.63 -1.08
C TYR A 103 0.39 0.68 -0.98
N TYR A 104 0.97 -0.34 -0.36
CA TYR A 104 2.41 -0.50 -0.20
C TYR A 104 2.96 -1.51 -1.21
N GLU A 105 3.97 -1.10 -1.97
CA GLU A 105 4.68 -1.93 -2.95
C GLU A 105 6.15 -1.50 -2.98
N ASP A 106 7.07 -2.45 -2.82
CA ASP A 106 8.53 -2.25 -2.95
C ASP A 106 9.10 -1.03 -2.20
N GLY A 107 8.64 -0.79 -0.97
CA GLY A 107 9.13 0.31 -0.13
C GLY A 107 8.47 1.67 -0.41
N ILE A 108 7.52 1.72 -1.34
CA ILE A 108 6.80 2.93 -1.74
C ILE A 108 5.33 2.81 -1.37
N LEU A 109 4.76 3.91 -0.90
CA LEU A 109 3.30 4.05 -0.77
C LEU A 109 2.78 4.73 -2.02
N HIS A 110 1.80 4.12 -2.66
CA HIS A 110 1.11 4.66 -3.82
C HIS A 110 -0.29 5.04 -3.37
N GLY A 111 -0.66 6.32 -3.50
CA GLY A 111 -1.87 6.81 -2.90
C GLY A 111 -2.64 7.85 -3.70
N THR A 112 -3.88 8.05 -3.26
CA THR A 112 -4.75 9.11 -3.74
C THR A 112 -5.38 9.82 -2.55
N THR A 113 -5.59 11.12 -2.69
CA THR A 113 -6.33 11.93 -1.70
C THR A 113 -7.35 12.77 -2.44
N HIS A 114 -8.58 12.78 -1.94
CA HIS A 114 -9.66 13.57 -2.54
C HIS A 114 -10.55 14.25 -1.50
N ALA A 115 -11.21 15.31 -1.96
CA ALA A 115 -12.31 15.96 -1.29
C ALA A 115 -13.28 16.43 -2.39
N ILE A 116 -14.31 15.62 -2.68
CA ILE A 116 -15.23 15.83 -3.81
C ILE A 116 -15.95 17.17 -3.70
N ASP A 117 -16.43 17.51 -2.50
CA ASP A 117 -17.13 18.78 -2.22
C ASP A 117 -16.25 20.02 -2.44
N ARG A 118 -14.95 19.81 -2.64
CA ARG A 118 -13.94 20.86 -2.87
C ARG A 118 -13.29 20.76 -4.24
N ASN A 119 -13.80 19.89 -5.11
CA ASN A 119 -13.24 19.62 -6.43
C ASN A 119 -11.73 19.30 -6.38
N PHE A 120 -11.32 18.51 -5.38
CA PHE A 120 -9.92 18.16 -5.15
C PHE A 120 -9.68 16.67 -5.32
N LEU A 121 -8.67 16.32 -6.12
CA LEU A 121 -8.14 14.98 -6.29
C LEU A 121 -6.62 15.09 -6.54
N SER A 122 -5.84 14.33 -5.79
CA SER A 122 -4.39 14.22 -5.96
C SER A 122 -3.97 12.76 -5.98
N VAL A 123 -2.97 12.46 -6.80
CA VAL A 123 -2.28 11.17 -6.85
C VAL A 123 -0.84 11.41 -6.39
N TRP A 124 -0.33 10.55 -5.53
CA TRP A 124 0.97 10.75 -4.91
C TRP A 124 1.71 9.44 -4.70
N LYS A 125 3.02 9.53 -4.59
CA LYS A 125 3.89 8.48 -4.08
C LYS A 125 4.50 8.95 -2.77
N ALA A 126 4.78 8.03 -1.85
CA ALA A 126 5.53 8.38 -0.66
C ALA A 126 6.69 7.42 -0.41
N SER A 127 7.84 7.99 -0.10
CA SER A 127 9.04 7.28 0.30
C SER A 127 9.31 7.48 1.78
N LYS A 128 9.82 6.46 2.45
CA LYS A 128 10.22 6.57 3.84
C LYS A 128 11.35 7.59 4.01
N VAL A 129 11.28 8.40 5.06
CA VAL A 129 12.38 9.30 5.45
C VAL A 129 13.35 8.49 6.30
N ASN A 130 14.62 8.42 5.87
CA ASN A 130 15.69 7.74 6.60
C ASN A 130 16.10 8.50 7.86
#